data_AF-A0A956D9R2-F1
#
_entry.id   AF-A0A956D9R2-F1
#
_cell.length_a   1.000
_cell.length_b   1.000
_cell.length_c   1.000
_cell.angle_alpha   90.00
_cell.angle_beta   90.00
_cell.angle_gamma   90.00
#
_symmetry.space_group_name_H-M   'P 1'
#
loop_
_entity.id
_entity.type
_entity.pdbx_description
1 polymer ?
#
loop_
_entity_poly.entity_id
_entity_poly.type
_entity_poly.pdbx_seq_one_letter_code
_entity_poly.pdbx_strand_id
1 'polypeptide(L)'
;LREAKLRLPSACIEDIDFTAKRELDRTQLKTLATGRWIADHQNVLITGMTGVGKTYLACALGQLACRTGFRALYRRAPRLFEELALAHADGTFTRFLGRLAKIDVLILDDWGLTPLSERQRRDILEVIEDRHGLRSTILASQLPVEKWHD
;
A
#
# COMPACT_ATOMS: atom_id res chain seq x y z
N LEU A 1 10.50 6.60 17.28
CA LEU A 1 9.64 6.21 16.14
C LEU A 1 10.50 5.39 15.17
N ARG A 2 10.16 4.12 14.90
CA ARG A 2 10.87 3.32 13.88
C ARG A 2 10.40 3.86 12.53
N GLU A 3 11.28 4.55 11.81
CA GLU A 3 11.01 4.96 10.43
C GLU A 3 10.52 3.77 9.61
N ALA A 4 9.41 3.96 8.90
CA ALA A 4 8.98 3.00 7.91
C ALA A 4 10.13 2.80 6.92
N LYS A 5 10.52 1.55 6.63
CA LYS A 5 11.47 1.23 5.55
C LYS A 5 10.81 1.47 4.19
N LEU A 6 10.47 2.73 3.90
CA LEU A 6 9.89 3.15 2.64
C LEU A 6 10.94 3.04 1.54
N ARG A 7 10.48 2.78 0.32
CA ARG A 7 11.39 2.69 -0.84
C ARG A 7 12.00 4.03 -1.20
N LEU A 8 11.25 5.12 -1.02
CA LEU A 8 11.68 6.49 -1.23
C LEU A 8 11.52 7.28 0.08
N PRO A 9 12.52 7.25 0.98
CA PRO A 9 12.42 7.92 2.27
C PRO A 9 12.27 9.44 2.17
N SER A 10 12.77 10.06 1.10
CA SER A 10 12.63 11.50 0.85
C SER A 10 11.31 11.88 0.17
N ALA A 11 10.41 10.94 -0.13
CA ALA A 11 9.14 11.26 -0.75
C ALA A 11 8.28 12.11 0.18
N CYS A 12 7.79 13.24 -0.32
CA CYS A 12 7.12 14.26 0.46
C CYS A 12 5.81 14.60 -0.25
N ILE A 13 4.70 14.72 0.49
CA ILE A 13 3.41 15.04 -0.15
C ILE A 13 3.39 16.47 -0.67
N GLU A 14 4.18 17.35 -0.04
CA GLU A 14 4.38 18.74 -0.39
C GLU A 14 5.15 18.92 -1.71
N ASP A 15 5.99 17.95 -2.08
CA ASP A 15 6.83 17.99 -3.29
C ASP A 15 6.17 17.31 -4.50
N ILE A 16 4.89 16.92 -4.40
CA ILE A 16 4.19 16.29 -5.51
C ILE A 16 4.00 17.31 -6.64
N ASP A 17 4.56 16.98 -7.79
CA ASP A 17 4.32 17.74 -9.01
C ASP A 17 2.87 17.52 -9.53
N PHE A 18 2.15 18.64 -9.69
CA PHE A 18 0.79 18.73 -10.23
C PHE A 18 0.74 19.23 -11.67
N THR A 19 1.81 19.06 -12.45
CA THR A 19 1.81 19.32 -13.89
C THR A 19 0.66 18.56 -14.57
N ALA A 20 0.04 19.21 -15.57
CA ALA A 20 -1.17 18.72 -16.24
C ALA A 20 -1.04 17.31 -16.83
N LYS A 21 0.18 16.83 -17.09
CA LYS A 21 0.46 15.48 -17.62
C LYS A 21 0.18 14.35 -16.64
N ARG A 22 0.02 14.61 -15.34
CA ARG A 22 -0.16 13.54 -14.32
C ARG A 22 -1.61 13.18 -14.03
N GLU A 23 -2.58 13.93 -14.57
CA GLU A 23 -4.03 13.69 -14.38
C GLU A 23 -4.46 13.50 -12.91
N LEU A 24 -3.71 14.10 -11.98
CA LEU A 24 -3.97 13.99 -10.55
C LEU A 24 -5.06 14.97 -10.12
N ASP A 25 -6.09 14.46 -9.43
CA ASP A 25 -7.09 15.31 -8.79
C ASP A 25 -6.49 16.00 -7.55
N ARG A 26 -6.30 17.31 -7.66
CA ARG A 26 -5.75 18.16 -6.59
C ARG A 26 -6.62 18.14 -5.34
N THR A 27 -7.93 18.00 -5.47
CA THR A 27 -8.88 17.97 -4.35
C THR A 27 -8.75 16.66 -3.58
N GLN A 28 -8.66 15.53 -4.29
CA GLN A 28 -8.39 14.25 -3.66
C GLN A 28 -7.04 14.24 -2.95
N LEU A 29 -5.98 14.74 -3.58
CA LEU A 29 -4.66 14.80 -2.94
C LEU A 29 -4.63 15.70 -1.70
N LYS A 30 -5.30 16.86 -1.73
CA LYS A 30 -5.47 17.69 -0.53
C LYS A 30 -6.22 16.95 0.58
N THR A 31 -7.23 16.17 0.23
CA THR A 31 -7.98 15.35 1.20
C THR A 31 -7.09 14.28 1.81
N LEU A 32 -6.33 13.56 0.98
CA LEU A 32 -5.36 12.57 1.45
C LEU A 32 -4.25 13.19 2.31
N ALA A 33 -3.85 14.44 2.01
CA ALA A 33 -2.86 15.19 2.77
C ALA A 33 -3.30 15.55 4.20
N THR A 34 -4.60 15.52 4.49
CA THR A 34 -5.08 15.67 5.88
C THR A 34 -4.73 14.48 6.76
N GLY A 35 -4.40 13.31 6.18
CA GLY A 35 -4.18 12.06 6.90
C GLY A 35 -5.44 11.44 7.50
N ARG A 36 -6.61 12.06 7.34
CA ARG A 36 -7.88 11.60 7.94
C ARG A 36 -8.29 10.19 7.53
N TRP A 37 -7.95 9.79 6.30
CA TRP A 37 -8.17 8.44 5.78
C TRP A 37 -7.54 7.33 6.62
N ILE A 38 -6.47 7.64 7.39
CA ILE A 38 -5.82 6.68 8.29
C ILE A 38 -6.70 6.41 9.51
N ALA A 39 -7.23 7.49 10.11
CA ALA A 39 -8.12 7.43 11.27
C ALA A 39 -9.49 6.82 10.91
N ASP A 40 -9.98 7.11 9.70
CA ASP A 40 -11.24 6.58 9.18
C ASP A 40 -11.08 5.16 8.57
N HIS A 41 -9.88 4.56 8.66
CA HIS A 41 -9.55 3.22 8.17
C HIS A 41 -9.87 2.99 6.69
N GLN A 42 -9.74 4.04 5.89
CA GLN A 42 -9.98 4.01 4.45
C GLN A 42 -8.74 3.53 3.70
N ASN A 43 -8.96 2.69 2.69
CA ASN A 43 -7.90 2.26 1.79
C ASN A 43 -7.68 3.31 0.69
N VAL A 44 -6.43 3.42 0.20
CA VAL A 44 -6.07 4.32 -0.89
C VAL A 44 -5.62 3.49 -2.07
N LEU A 45 -6.25 3.71 -3.22
CA LEU A 45 -5.87 3.06 -4.46
C LEU A 45 -5.19 4.07 -5.39
N ILE A 46 -3.98 3.74 -5.82
CA ILE A 46 -3.18 4.54 -6.75
C ILE A 46 -2.99 3.72 -8.03
N THR A 47 -3.72 4.07 -9.08
CA THR A 47 -3.58 3.44 -10.40
C THR A 47 -2.96 4.39 -11.42
N GLY A 48 -2.44 3.85 -12.52
CA GLY A 48 -1.86 4.62 -13.61
C GLY A 48 -0.72 3.88 -14.31
N MET A 49 -0.27 4.38 -15.45
CA MET A 49 0.79 3.76 -16.25
C MET A 49 2.12 3.63 -15.50
N THR A 50 3.02 2.77 -15.98
CA THR A 50 4.38 2.68 -15.43
C THR A 50 5.11 4.02 -15.54
N GLY A 51 5.95 4.37 -14.56
CA GLY A 51 6.74 5.59 -14.59
C GLY A 51 6.02 6.89 -14.17
N VAL A 52 4.69 6.86 -13.95
CA VAL A 52 3.92 8.07 -13.60
C VAL A 52 3.99 8.45 -12.12
N GLY A 53 4.91 7.89 -11.34
CA GLY A 53 5.15 8.28 -9.93
C GLY A 53 4.22 7.66 -8.87
N LYS A 54 3.61 6.49 -9.14
CA LYS A 54 2.76 5.77 -8.17
C LYS A 54 3.49 5.43 -6.87
N THR A 55 4.68 4.83 -6.98
CA THR A 55 5.55 4.51 -5.84
C THR A 55 5.91 5.76 -5.03
N TYR A 56 6.15 6.90 -5.71
CA TYR A 56 6.42 8.17 -5.03
C TYR A 56 5.21 8.61 -4.21
N LEU A 57 4.01 8.61 -4.79
CA LEU A 57 2.79 9.00 -4.09
C LEU A 57 2.52 8.08 -2.89
N ALA A 58 2.67 6.76 -3.06
CA ALA A 58 2.52 5.80 -1.98
C ALA A 58 3.53 6.05 -0.84
N CYS A 59 4.79 6.31 -1.17
CA CYS A 59 5.82 6.65 -0.18
C CYS A 59 5.56 8.00 0.50
N ALA A 60 5.09 9.01 -0.23
CA ALA A 60 4.74 10.33 0.33
C ALA A 60 3.59 10.23 1.35
N LEU A 61 2.56 9.44 1.04
CA LEU A 61 1.48 9.15 1.99
C LEU A 61 1.96 8.32 3.19
N GLY A 62 2.87 7.37 2.96
CA GLY A 62 3.53 6.63 4.03
C GLY A 62 4.36 7.52 4.95
N GLN A 63 5.10 8.49 4.39
CA GLN A 63 5.85 9.47 5.16
C GLN A 63 4.91 10.38 5.95
N LEU A 64 3.84 10.87 5.34
CA LEU A 64 2.80 11.64 6.03
C LEU A 64 2.26 10.86 7.24
N ALA A 65 1.94 9.58 7.07
CA ALA A 65 1.50 8.70 8.16
C ALA A 65 2.54 8.62 9.29
N CYS A 66 3.82 8.42 8.96
CA CYS A 66 4.89 8.37 9.94
C CYS A 66 5.10 9.70 10.68
N ARG A 67 5.06 10.84 9.96
CA ARG A 67 5.17 12.19 10.55
C ARG A 67 4.01 12.51 11.49
N THR A 68 2.85 11.89 11.28
CA THR A 68 1.64 12.06 12.09
C THR A 68 1.48 10.99 13.19
N GLY A 69 2.50 10.16 13.41
CA GLY A 69 2.55 9.20 14.52
C GLY A 69 2.04 7.79 14.21
N PHE A 70 1.62 7.51 12.98
CA PHE A 70 1.17 6.18 12.55
C PHE A 70 2.33 5.33 12.03
N ARG A 71 2.27 4.01 12.26
CA ARG A 71 3.27 3.08 11.71
C ARG A 71 2.90 2.70 10.28
N ALA A 72 3.79 3.00 9.34
CA ALA A 72 3.67 2.53 7.96
C ALA A 72 4.62 1.36 7.68
N LEU A 73 4.19 0.42 6.84
CA LEU A 73 5.02 -0.67 6.32
C LEU A 73 4.93 -0.69 4.80
N TYR A 74 6.06 -0.51 4.13
CA TYR A 74 6.14 -0.66 2.68
C TYR A 74 6.58 -2.08 2.30
N ARG A 75 5.85 -2.67 1.34
CA ARG A 75 6.21 -3.90 0.65
C ARG A 75 5.83 -3.80 -0.82
N ARG A 76 6.67 -4.37 -1.68
CA ARG A 76 6.22 -4.72 -3.04
C ARG A 76 5.40 -5.99 -2.95
N ALA A 77 4.31 -6.10 -3.70
CA ALA A 77 3.44 -7.26 -3.71
C ALA A 77 4.20 -8.58 -3.99
N PRO A 78 5.12 -8.68 -4.99
CA PRO A 78 5.90 -9.91 -5.20
C PRO A 78 6.70 -10.35 -3.98
N ARG A 79 7.29 -9.39 -3.24
CA ARG A 79 8.05 -9.70 -2.01
C ARG A 79 7.14 -10.14 -0.87
N LEU A 80 5.94 -9.55 -0.75
CA LEU A 80 4.97 -10.00 0.24
C LEU A 80 4.54 -11.45 -0.03
N PHE A 81 4.29 -11.81 -1.29
CA PHE A 81 3.93 -13.19 -1.64
C PHE A 81 5.05 -14.20 -1.33
N GLU A 82 6.31 -13.84 -1.56
CA GLU A 82 7.46 -14.65 -1.12
C GLU A 82 7.48 -14.80 0.42
N GLU A 83 7.29 -13.71 1.16
CA GLU A 83 7.22 -13.72 2.64
C GLU A 83 6.06 -14.61 3.15
N LEU A 84 4.88 -14.54 2.52
CA LEU A 84 3.72 -15.38 2.86
C LEU A 84 3.99 -16.87 2.57
N ALA A 85 4.59 -17.18 1.43
CA ALA A 85 4.95 -18.55 1.07
C ALA A 85 5.95 -19.17 2.06
N LEU A 86 6.95 -18.39 2.49
CA LEU A 86 7.91 -18.79 3.52
C LEU A 86 7.24 -18.97 4.88
N ALA A 87 6.36 -18.05 5.28
CA ALA A 87 5.64 -18.11 6.56
C ALA A 87 4.76 -19.36 6.68
N HIS A 88 4.23 -19.85 5.56
CA HIS A 88 3.57 -21.15 5.54
C HIS A 88 4.55 -22.31 5.70
N ALA A 89 5.69 -22.26 5.01
CA ALA A 89 6.68 -23.34 5.03
C ALA A 89 7.32 -23.52 6.42
N ASP A 90 7.46 -22.44 7.19
CA ASP A 90 8.03 -22.46 8.55
C ASP A 90 6.98 -22.44 9.68
N GLY A 91 5.69 -22.51 9.34
CA GLY A 91 4.58 -22.52 10.30
C GLY A 91 4.31 -21.19 11.01
N THR A 92 4.86 -20.08 10.53
CA THR A 92 4.67 -18.74 11.11
C THR A 92 3.57 -17.89 10.45
N PHE A 93 2.81 -18.45 9.50
CA PHE A 93 1.79 -17.74 8.71
C PHE A 93 0.81 -16.90 9.56
N THR A 94 0.12 -17.51 10.53
CA THR A 94 -0.82 -16.79 11.41
C THR A 94 -0.15 -15.68 12.20
N ARG A 95 1.09 -15.89 12.65
CA ARG A 95 1.87 -14.85 13.34
C ARG A 95 2.23 -13.71 12.40
N PHE A 96 2.53 -14.01 11.13
CA PHE A 96 2.83 -13.01 10.13
C PHE A 96 1.60 -12.17 9.76
N LEU A 97 0.44 -12.81 9.54
CA LEU A 97 -0.85 -12.12 9.39
C LEU A 97 -1.13 -11.17 10.55
N GLY A 98 -1.02 -11.66 11.79
CA GLY A 98 -1.23 -10.82 12.98
C GLY A 98 -0.23 -9.67 13.12
N ARG A 99 0.96 -9.76 12.51
CA ARG A 99 1.90 -8.62 12.43
C ARG A 99 1.44 -7.60 11.40
N LEU A 100 1.01 -8.06 10.21
CA LEU A 100 0.50 -7.19 9.15
C LEU A 100 -0.78 -6.48 9.60
N ALA A 101 -1.73 -7.18 10.21
CA ALA A 101 -3.00 -6.64 10.72
C ALA A 101 -2.79 -5.46 11.69
N LYS A 102 -1.73 -5.50 12.49
CA LYS A 102 -1.41 -4.45 13.47
C LYS A 102 -0.75 -3.21 12.87
N ILE A 103 -0.32 -3.21 11.60
CA ILE A 103 0.31 -2.03 10.99
C ILE A 103 -0.75 -0.99 10.63
N ASP A 104 -0.50 0.27 11.00
CA ASP A 104 -1.48 1.33 10.82
C ASP A 104 -1.74 1.64 9.34
N VAL A 105 -0.66 1.69 8.55
CA VAL A 105 -0.70 1.83 7.08
C VAL A 105 0.17 0.75 6.41
N LEU A 106 -0.46 -0.21 5.72
CA LEU A 106 0.27 -1.17 4.87
C LEU A 106 0.30 -0.66 3.43
N ILE A 107 1.48 -0.56 2.84
CA ILE A 107 1.65 -0.12 1.46
C ILE A 107 2.07 -1.32 0.63
N LEU A 108 1.27 -1.64 -0.38
CA LEU A 108 1.47 -2.71 -1.35
C LEU A 108 1.72 -2.09 -2.72
N ASP A 109 2.99 -2.02 -3.09
CA ASP A 109 3.44 -1.47 -4.37
C ASP A 109 3.61 -2.59 -5.41
N ASP A 110 3.65 -2.24 -6.70
CA ASP A 110 3.74 -3.20 -7.80
C ASP A 110 2.60 -4.26 -7.77
N TRP A 111 1.39 -3.85 -7.40
CA TRP A 111 0.23 -4.74 -7.35
C TRP A 111 -0.22 -5.17 -8.75
N GLY A 112 -0.46 -6.47 -8.94
CA GLY A 112 -1.01 -7.01 -10.17
C GLY A 112 -0.06 -7.00 -11.37
N LEU A 113 1.27 -6.91 -11.20
CA LEU A 113 2.20 -6.99 -12.34
C LEU A 113 2.18 -8.34 -13.06
N THR A 114 1.79 -9.39 -12.35
CA THR A 114 1.67 -10.75 -12.86
C THR A 114 0.37 -11.37 -12.33
N PRO A 115 -0.27 -12.29 -13.08
CA PRO A 115 -1.39 -13.05 -12.57
C PRO A 115 -1.06 -13.72 -11.24
N LEU A 116 -1.98 -13.63 -10.27
CA LEU A 116 -1.81 -14.27 -8.98
C LEU A 116 -2.17 -15.74 -9.09
N SER A 117 -1.34 -16.61 -8.51
CA SER A 117 -1.71 -18.00 -8.26
C SER A 117 -2.89 -18.09 -7.29
N GLU A 118 -3.63 -19.19 -7.34
CA GLU A 118 -4.71 -19.51 -6.40
C GLU A 118 -4.33 -19.33 -4.93
N ARG A 119 -3.13 -19.74 -4.56
CA ARG A 119 -2.62 -19.59 -3.20
C ARG A 119 -2.39 -18.11 -2.84
N GLN A 120 -1.74 -17.35 -3.73
CA GLN A 120 -1.51 -15.91 -3.51
C GLN A 120 -2.82 -15.13 -3.38
N ARG A 121 -3.85 -15.50 -4.15
CA ARG A 121 -5.20 -14.92 -4.05
C ARG A 121 -5.82 -15.17 -2.66
N ARG A 122 -5.73 -16.39 -2.13
CA ARG A 122 -6.20 -16.70 -0.77
C ARG A 122 -5.38 -15.97 0.29
N ASP A 123 -4.06 -16.03 0.21
CA ASP A 123 -3.18 -15.43 1.21
C ASP A 123 -3.39 -13.91 1.31
N ILE A 124 -3.56 -13.21 0.18
CA ILE A 124 -3.84 -11.78 0.23
C ILE A 124 -5.27 -11.45 0.68
N LEU A 125 -6.25 -12.31 0.40
CA LEU A 125 -7.59 -12.13 0.92
C LEU A 125 -7.57 -12.13 2.45
N GLU A 126 -6.87 -13.07 3.09
CA GLU A 126 -6.68 -13.09 4.54
C GLU A 126 -6.02 -11.80 5.06
N VAL A 127 -4.97 -11.31 4.38
CA VAL A 127 -4.32 -10.04 4.75
C VAL A 127 -5.28 -8.85 4.67
N ILE A 128 -6.15 -8.80 3.65
CA ILE A 128 -7.09 -7.69 3.46
C ILE A 128 -8.26 -7.80 4.44
N GLU A 129 -8.82 -8.98 4.66
CA GLU A 129 -9.90 -9.24 5.62
C GLU A 129 -9.49 -8.85 7.04
N ASP A 130 -8.31 -9.29 7.51
CA ASP A 130 -7.76 -8.93 8.82
C ASP A 130 -7.58 -7.42 9.04
N ARG A 131 -7.58 -6.63 7.96
CA ARG A 131 -7.35 -5.18 7.96
C ARG A 131 -8.60 -4.39 7.63
N HIS A 132 -9.60 -4.98 6.99
CA HIS A 132 -10.75 -4.27 6.44
C HIS A 132 -11.53 -3.56 7.54
N GLY A 133 -11.76 -2.25 7.38
CA GLY A 133 -12.44 -1.41 8.38
C GLY A 133 -11.68 -1.21 9.70
N LEU A 134 -10.48 -1.79 9.85
CA LEU A 134 -9.67 -1.72 11.07
C LEU A 134 -8.38 -0.95 10.88
N ARG A 135 -7.73 -1.04 9.71
CA ARG A 135 -6.47 -0.37 9.36
C ARG A 135 -6.40 -0.07 7.86
N SER A 136 -5.67 0.97 7.49
CA SER A 136 -5.65 1.44 6.11
C SER A 136 -4.59 0.74 5.26
N THR A 137 -4.91 0.46 4.01
CA THR A 137 -4.01 -0.14 3.03
C THR A 137 -3.88 0.77 1.81
N ILE A 138 -2.65 1.04 1.39
CA ILE A 138 -2.35 1.72 0.13
C ILE A 138 -1.99 0.64 -0.90
N LEU A 139 -2.73 0.60 -2.00
CA LEU A 139 -2.43 -0.27 -3.16
C LEU A 139 -1.95 0.61 -4.31
N ALA A 140 -0.76 0.33 -4.83
CA ALA A 140 -0.25 0.96 -6.04
C ALA A 140 -0.16 -0.06 -7.17
N SER A 141 -0.93 0.14 -8.23
CA SER A 141 -1.04 -0.80 -9.36
C SER A 141 -0.90 -0.08 -10.70
N GLN A 142 -0.36 -0.79 -11.69
CA GLN A 142 -0.42 -0.34 -13.09
C GLN A 142 -1.53 -1.02 -13.89
N LEU A 143 -2.26 -1.97 -13.29
CA LEU A 143 -3.44 -2.56 -13.91
C LEU A 143 -4.66 -1.67 -13.63
N PRO A 144 -5.49 -1.40 -14.66
CA PRO A 144 -6.84 -0.93 -14.45
C PRO A 144 -7.60 -1.87 -13.50
N VAL A 145 -8.45 -1.30 -12.64
CA VAL A 145 -9.17 -2.06 -11.59
C VAL A 145 -10.06 -3.13 -12.21
N GLU A 146 -10.62 -2.84 -13.38
CA GLU A 146 -11.49 -3.72 -14.13
C GLU A 146 -10.80 -5.04 -14.53
N LYS A 147 -9.46 -5.05 -14.59
CA LYS A 147 -8.64 -6.20 -14.97
C LYS A 147 -8.11 -7.01 -13.79
N TRP A 148 -8.55 -6.72 -12.57
CA TRP A 148 -8.05 -7.41 -11.38
C TRP A 148 -8.61 -8.83 -11.21
N HIS A 149 -9.69 -9.16 -11.93
CA HIS A 149 -10.35 -10.46 -11.91
C HIS A 149 -9.92 -11.39 -13.04
N ASP A 150 -9.14 -10.89 -13.99
CA ASP A 150 -8.59 -11.65 -15.13
C ASP A 150 -7.44 -12.57 -14.66
#